data_AF-A0A521YS97-F1
#
_entry.id   AF-A0A521YS97-F1
#
_cell.length_a   1.000
_cell.length_b   1.000
_cell.length_c   1.000
_cell.angle_alpha   90.00
_cell.angle_beta   90.00
_cell.angle_gamma   90.00
#
_symmetry.space_group_name_H-M   'P 1'
#
loop_
_entity.id
_entity.type
_entity.pdbx_description
1 polymer ?
#
loop_
_entity_poly.entity_id
_entity_poly.type
_entity_poly.pdbx_seq_one_letter_code
_entity_poly.pdbx_strand_id
1 'polypeptide(L)'
;MKTFADFEAFYAYYLASHSDPWNRRIHLLGWVAGIVVGAWAVFTLNLWLLPLAAAGGLGIALLGHRFIERNDSVVFAYPLWTTCADVRMFSDMARGRLPF
;
A
#
# COMPACT_ATOMS: atom_id res chain seq x y z
N MET A 1 -18.07 -9.25 3.58
CA MET A 1 -16.61 -9.03 3.71
C MET A 1 -15.94 -10.38 3.79
N LYS A 2 -14.80 -10.56 3.11
CA LYS A 2 -13.98 -11.77 3.24
C LYS A 2 -13.31 -11.73 4.61
N THR A 3 -13.38 -12.83 5.36
CA THR A 3 -12.74 -12.95 6.68
C THR A 3 -11.49 -13.81 6.57
N PHE A 4 -10.51 -13.53 7.43
CA PHE A 4 -9.22 -14.23 7.46
C PHE A 4 -8.95 -14.72 8.88
N ALA A 5 -8.46 -15.95 9.02
CA ALA A 5 -8.19 -16.57 10.31
C ALA A 5 -6.95 -15.95 11.00
N ASP A 6 -5.97 -15.54 10.20
CA ASP A 6 -4.72 -14.94 10.65
C ASP A 6 -4.12 -14.04 9.56
N PHE A 7 -3.00 -13.41 9.89
CA PHE A 7 -2.29 -12.51 8.98
C PHE A 7 -1.67 -13.25 7.78
N GLU A 8 -1.27 -14.52 7.90
CA GLU A 8 -0.69 -15.26 6.78
C GLU A 8 -1.75 -15.58 5.70
N ALA A 9 -2.95 -15.97 6.13
CA ALA A 9 -4.09 -16.16 5.24
C ALA A 9 -4.48 -14.86 4.52
N PHE A 10 -4.44 -13.73 5.24
CA PHE A 10 -4.61 -12.41 4.64
C PHE A 10 -3.48 -12.07 3.67
N TYR A 11 -2.23 -12.30 4.05
CA TYR A 11 -1.07 -11.94 3.23
C TYR A 11 -1.04 -12.72 1.91
N ALA A 12 -1.37 -14.01 1.94
CA ALA A 12 -1.50 -14.82 0.73
C ALA A 12 -2.57 -14.25 -0.22
N TYR A 13 -3.73 -13.86 0.32
CA TYR A 13 -4.76 -13.20 -0.48
C TYR A 13 -4.33 -11.81 -0.97
N TYR A 14 -3.67 -11.03 -0.11
CA TYR A 14 -3.15 -9.71 -0.44
C TYR A 14 -2.17 -9.78 -1.61
N LEU A 15 -1.21 -10.72 -1.60
CA LEU A 15 -0.28 -10.91 -2.72
C LEU A 15 -0.99 -11.34 -4.00
N ALA A 16 -2.03 -12.17 -3.91
CA ALA A 16 -2.85 -12.53 -5.08
C ALA A 16 -3.56 -11.30 -5.67
N SER A 17 -3.95 -10.33 -4.83
CA SER A 17 -4.51 -9.04 -5.26
C SER A 17 -3.45 -8.03 -5.76
N HIS A 18 -2.15 -8.37 -5.66
CA HIS A 18 -1.00 -7.57 -6.13
C HIS A 18 -0.07 -8.44 -7.00
N SER A 19 -0.67 -9.20 -7.91
CA SER A 19 0.02 -10.17 -8.76
C SER A 19 0.95 -9.51 -9.79
N ASP A 20 0.58 -8.33 -10.30
CA ASP A 20 1.33 -7.58 -11.30
C ASP A 20 2.47 -6.76 -10.65
N PRO A 21 3.72 -6.88 -11.13
CA PRO A 21 4.84 -6.09 -10.63
C PRO A 21 4.61 -4.56 -10.70
N TRP A 22 3.93 -4.07 -11.74
CA TRP A 22 3.62 -2.65 -11.87
C TRP A 22 2.66 -2.17 -10.79
N ASN A 23 1.69 -3.00 -10.38
CA ASN A 23 0.82 -2.67 -9.26
C ASN A 23 1.63 -2.51 -7.97
N ARG A 24 2.53 -3.47 -7.68
CA ARG A 24 3.40 -3.39 -6.50
C ARG A 24 4.29 -2.15 -6.50
N ARG A 25 4.84 -1.75 -7.66
CA ARG A 25 5.63 -0.52 -7.81
C ARG A 25 4.80 0.74 -7.56
N ILE A 26 3.56 0.79 -8.06
CA ILE A 26 2.65 1.91 -7.78
C ILE A 26 2.36 2.02 -6.28
N HIS A 27 2.13 0.90 -5.61
CA HIS A 27 1.96 0.88 -4.16
C HIS A 27 3.20 1.42 -3.42
N LEU A 28 4.39 0.96 -3.82
CA LEU A 28 5.65 1.47 -3.26
C LEU A 28 5.79 2.98 -3.49
N LEU A 29 5.46 3.48 -4.69
CA LEU A 29 5.50 4.91 -5.01
C LEU A 29 4.52 5.70 -4.13
N GLY A 30 3.28 5.23 -3.98
CA GLY A 30 2.28 5.86 -3.12
C GLY A 30 2.72 5.91 -1.65
N TRP A 31 3.29 4.82 -1.16
CA TRP A 31 3.80 4.72 0.21
C TRP A 31 4.97 5.68 0.47
N VAL A 32 5.96 5.71 -0.44
CA VAL A 32 7.09 6.65 -0.37
C VAL A 32 6.62 8.10 -0.46
N ALA A 33 5.72 8.43 -1.39
CA ALA A 33 5.18 9.78 -1.52
C ALA A 33 4.46 10.23 -0.25
N GLY A 34 3.63 9.37 0.35
CA GLY A 34 2.96 9.65 1.61
C GLY A 34 3.94 9.94 2.75
N ILE A 35 5.01 9.14 2.88
CA ILE A 35 6.04 9.36 3.89
C ILE A 35 6.80 10.67 3.65
N VAL A 36 7.18 10.95 2.41
CA VAL A 36 7.92 12.18 2.08
C VAL A 36 7.08 13.42 2.40
N VAL A 37 5.82 13.45 1.97
CA VAL A 37 4.91 14.57 2.26
C VAL A 37 4.60 14.65 3.75
N GLY A 38 4.39 13.53 4.43
CA GLY A 38 4.13 13.48 5.87
C GLY A 38 5.33 13.96 6.71
N ALA A 39 6.53 13.52 6.37
CA ALA A 39 7.77 13.98 7.00
C ALA A 39 7.98 15.49 6.76
N TRP A 40 7.69 15.98 5.56
CA TRP A 40 7.74 17.40 5.25
C TRP A 40 6.71 18.22 6.05
N ALA A 41 5.50 17.69 6.25
CA ALA A 41 4.47 18.30 7.09
C ALA A 41 4.95 18.49 8.52
N VAL A 42 5.58 17.47 9.10
CA VAL A 42 6.14 17.52 10.46
C VAL A 42 7.33 18.48 10.52
N PHE A 43 8.26 18.40 9.57
CA PHE A 43 9.45 19.24 9.52
C PHE A 43 9.12 20.74 9.43
N THR A 44 8.09 21.09 8.66
CA THR A 44 7.65 22.48 8.47
C THR A 44 6.57 22.92 9.48
N LEU A 45 6.13 22.03 10.37
CA LEU A 45 4.95 22.20 11.24
C LEU A 45 3.66 22.55 10.47
N ASN A 46 3.63 22.34 9.16
CA ASN A 46 2.46 22.56 8.32
C ASN A 46 1.61 21.28 8.30
N LEU A 47 0.92 21.02 9.41
CA LEU A 47 0.14 19.79 9.61
C LEU A 47 -1.06 19.65 8.65
N TRP A 48 -1.44 20.72 7.93
CA TRP A 48 -2.43 20.66 6.86
C TRP A 48 -2.00 19.80 5.67
N LEU A 49 -0.72 19.45 5.58
CA LEU A 49 -0.20 18.52 4.58
C LEU A 49 -0.42 17.05 4.96
N LEU A 50 -0.79 16.73 6.22
CA LEU A 50 -1.03 15.33 6.63
C LEU A 50 -2.22 14.68 5.91
N PRO A 51 -3.39 15.34 5.75
CA PRO A 51 -4.45 14.82 4.90
C PRO A 51 -4.01 14.61 3.45
N LEU A 52 -3.18 15.51 2.90
CA LEU A 52 -2.65 15.38 1.55
C LEU A 52 -1.71 14.17 1.42
N ALA A 53 -0.85 13.92 2.42
CA ALA A 53 0.00 12.75 2.49
C ALA A 53 -0.81 11.45 2.47
N ALA A 54 -1.85 11.37 3.33
CA ALA A 54 -2.72 10.22 3.41
C ALA A 54 -3.55 10.01 2.13
N ALA A 55 -4.22 11.05 1.64
CA ALA A 55 -5.05 10.97 0.45
C ALA A 55 -4.24 10.71 -0.83
N GLY A 56 -3.06 11.33 -0.95
CA GLY A 56 -2.16 11.12 -2.09
C GLY A 56 -1.61 9.69 -2.12
N GLY A 57 -1.07 9.22 -0.99
CA GLY A 57 -0.54 7.85 -0.90
C GLY A 57 -1.59 6.77 -1.14
N LEU A 58 -2.75 6.89 -0.48
CA LEU A 58 -3.89 5.99 -0.68
C LEU A 58 -4.43 6.08 -2.11
N GLY A 59 -4.58 7.28 -2.65
CA GLY A 59 -5.07 7.50 -4.01
C GLY A 59 -4.19 6.83 -5.06
N ILE A 60 -2.87 6.94 -4.94
CA ILE A 60 -1.93 6.28 -5.85
C ILE A 60 -2.07 4.75 -5.78
N ALA A 61 -2.15 4.16 -4.59
CA ALA A 61 -2.37 2.72 -4.43
C ALA A 61 -3.70 2.26 -5.07
N LEU A 62 -4.78 3.02 -4.90
CA LEU A 62 -6.08 2.73 -5.52
C LEU A 62 -6.03 2.79 -7.05
N LEU A 63 -5.17 3.62 -7.65
CA LEU A 63 -4.97 3.63 -9.10
C LEU A 63 -4.38 2.30 -9.58
N GLY A 64 -3.42 1.73 -8.85
CA GLY A 64 -2.83 0.43 -9.16
C GLY A 64 -3.90 -0.67 -9.19
N HIS A 65 -4.68 -0.77 -8.12
CA HIS A 65 -5.81 -1.70 -8.05
C HIS A 65 -6.82 -1.50 -9.19
N ARG A 66 -7.20 -0.25 -9.49
CA ARG A 66 -8.28 0.03 -10.44
C ARG A 66 -7.88 -0.15 -11.90
N PHE A 67 -6.64 0.22 -12.26
CA PHE A 67 -6.18 0.28 -13.64
C PHE A 67 -5.28 -0.88 -14.04
N ILE A 68 -4.49 -1.44 -13.11
CA ILE A 68 -3.57 -2.56 -13.39
C ILE A 68 -4.25 -3.89 -13.06
N GLU A 69 -4.53 -4.15 -11.78
CA GLU A 69 -5.09 -5.43 -11.35
C GLU A 69 -6.58 -5.58 -11.69
N ARG A 70 -7.29 -4.45 -11.81
CA ARG A 70 -8.75 -4.38 -12.00
C ARG A 70 -9.51 -5.14 -10.91
N ASN A 71 -9.07 -4.98 -9.66
CA ASN A 71 -9.69 -5.55 -8.47
C ASN A 71 -10.00 -4.47 -7.43
N ASP A 72 -10.72 -4.85 -6.37
CA ASP A 72 -11.03 -3.95 -5.27
C ASP A 72 -9.95 -4.01 -4.19
N SER A 73 -9.58 -2.84 -3.67
CA SER A 73 -8.65 -2.76 -2.54
C SER A 73 -9.31 -3.22 -1.24
N VAL A 74 -8.57 -3.99 -0.45
CA VAL A 74 -8.99 -4.41 0.89
C VAL A 74 -8.58 -3.46 2.01
N VAL A 75 -7.96 -2.32 1.66
CA VAL A 75 -7.49 -1.31 2.63
C VAL A 75 -8.61 -0.83 3.56
N PHE A 76 -9.83 -0.66 3.05
CA PHE A 76 -10.97 -0.19 3.85
C PHE A 76 -11.52 -1.28 4.78
N ALA A 77 -11.31 -2.55 4.44
CA ALA A 77 -11.77 -3.68 5.23
C ALA A 77 -10.76 -4.05 6.34
N TYR A 78 -9.47 -3.97 6.03
CA TYR A 78 -8.37 -4.40 6.90
C TYR A 78 -7.24 -3.36 6.90
N PRO A 79 -7.45 -2.14 7.42
CA PRO A 79 -6.50 -1.03 7.26
C PRO A 79 -5.13 -1.35 7.87
N LEU A 80 -5.10 -1.85 9.10
CA LEU A 80 -3.84 -2.18 9.78
C LEU A 80 -3.10 -3.33 9.10
N TRP A 81 -3.81 -4.41 8.74
CA TRP A 81 -3.18 -5.54 8.07
C TRP A 81 -2.71 -5.19 6.66
N THR A 82 -3.43 -4.31 5.96
CA THR A 82 -3.01 -3.80 4.64
C THR A 82 -1.69 -3.06 4.74
N THR A 83 -1.55 -2.13 5.69
CA THR A 83 -0.27 -1.42 5.91
C THR A 83 0.87 -2.38 6.28
N CYS A 84 0.61 -3.37 7.15
CA CYS A 84 1.60 -4.39 7.48
C CYS A 84 1.98 -5.24 6.26
N ALA A 85 1.02 -5.56 5.41
CA ALA A 85 1.22 -6.34 4.19
C ALA A 85 1.98 -5.54 3.12
N ASP A 86 1.73 -4.23 2.95
CA ASP A 86 2.52 -3.34 2.10
C ASP A 86 4.00 -3.40 2.52
N VAL A 87 4.28 -3.19 3.82
CA VAL A 87 5.66 -3.25 4.35
C VAL A 87 6.30 -4.61 4.10
N ARG A 88 5.58 -5.72 4.34
CA ARG A 88 6.09 -7.08 4.06
C ARG A 88 6.36 -7.30 2.58
N MET A 89 5.44 -6.88 1.71
CA MET A 89 5.57 -6.97 0.25
C MET A 89 6.78 -6.19 -0.25
N PHE A 90 7.00 -4.95 0.20
CA PHE A 90 8.18 -4.17 -0.16
C PHE A 90 9.48 -4.84 0.34
N SER A 91 9.44 -5.44 1.53
CA SER A 91 10.54 -6.21 2.09
C SER A 91 10.86 -7.46 1.27
N ASP A 92 9.84 -8.12 0.71
CA ASP A 92 9.98 -9.28 -0.17
C ASP A 92 10.50 -8.88 -1.55
N MET A 93 10.04 -7.76 -2.11
CA MET A 93 10.57 -7.17 -3.34
C MET A 93 12.06 -6.80 -3.19
N ALA A 94 12.42 -6.11 -2.10
CA ALA A 94 13.79 -5.67 -1.84
C ALA A 94 14.77 -6.84 -1.64
N ARG A 95 14.30 -7.99 -1.12
CA ARG A 95 15.10 -9.22 -0.96
C ARG A 95 15.06 -10.14 -2.17
N GLY A 96 14.39 -9.75 -3.26
CA GLY A 96 14.26 -10.56 -4.47
C GLY A 96 13.35 -11.79 -4.32
N ARG A 97 12.51 -11.85 -3.27
CA ARG A 97 11.51 -12.91 -3.08
C ARG A 97 10.26 -12.69 -3.93
N LEU A 98 10.00 -11.44 -4.31
CA LEU A 98 9.00 -11.06 -5.30
C LEU A 98 9.68 -10.33 -6.46
N PRO A 99 9.21 -10.48 -7.70
CA PRO A 99 9.67 -9.66 -8.80
C PRO A 99 9.42 -8.19 -8.49
N PHE A 100 10.45 -7.36 -8.69
CA PHE A 100 10.32 -5.92 -8.61
C PHE A 100 9.44 -5.42 -9.75
#